data_AF-A0A181Z7S1-F1
#
_entry.id   AF-A0A181Z7S1-F1
#
_cell.length_a   1.000
_cell.length_b   1.000
_cell.length_c   1.000
_cell.angle_alpha   90.00
_cell.angle_beta   90.00
_cell.angle_gamma   90.00
#
_symmetry.space_group_name_H-M   'P 1'
#
loop_
_entity.id
_entity.type
_entity.pdbx_description
1 polymer ?
#
loop_
_entity_poly.entity_id
_entity_poly.type
_entity_poly.pdbx_seq_one_letter_code
_entity_poly.pdbx_strand_id
1 'polypeptide(L)'
;MTLRPTRSVSVRLLALVGVAALGLGLAGCSGDAPDGKASASASASATEQPAITEVQTPAGGDGDYVGAVKDVQVTSCKRDGSSWSVKGTAENPEDSAQSYRVYVSLLKGASDTRAVKEVDVDGVDAKASKDWDTTIDTSESGLSCVLRVERFAA
;
A
#
# COMPACT_ATOMS: atom_id res chain seq x y z
N MET A 1 19.36 41.36 -21.62
CA MET A 1 19.18 42.10 -20.36
C MET A 1 17.78 42.70 -20.37
N THR A 2 16.85 42.10 -19.64
CA THR A 2 15.47 42.62 -19.47
C THR A 2 14.97 42.19 -18.10
N LEU A 3 14.40 43.16 -17.39
CA LEU A 3 14.23 43.20 -15.94
C LEU A 3 13.10 42.30 -15.38
N ARG A 4 13.32 41.81 -14.16
CA ARG A 4 12.33 41.22 -13.24
C ARG A 4 11.22 42.22 -12.88
N PRO A 5 10.04 41.70 -12.50
CA PRO A 5 9.33 42.23 -11.35
C PRO A 5 9.11 41.14 -10.28
N THR A 6 9.70 41.38 -9.12
CA THR A 6 9.39 40.79 -7.82
C THR A 6 7.97 41.17 -7.39
N ARG A 7 7.13 40.19 -7.03
CA ARG A 7 5.88 40.44 -6.30
C ARG A 7 5.96 39.79 -4.93
N SER A 8 6.20 40.64 -3.94
CA SER A 8 6.00 40.40 -2.52
C SER A 8 4.50 40.55 -2.22
N VAL A 9 3.87 39.57 -1.56
CA VAL A 9 2.56 39.77 -0.92
C VAL A 9 2.48 38.99 0.40
N SER A 10 2.63 39.76 1.48
CA SER A 10 1.87 39.75 2.73
C SER A 10 1.66 38.45 3.51
N VAL A 11 2.53 38.30 4.52
CA VAL A 11 2.27 37.60 5.77
C VAL A 11 1.02 38.19 6.44
N ARG A 12 -0.04 37.39 6.60
CA ARG A 12 -1.14 37.70 7.53
C ARG A 12 -0.99 36.82 8.77
N LEU A 13 -0.43 37.43 9.82
CA LEU A 13 -0.60 37.00 11.20
C LEU A 13 -2.09 37.02 11.53
N LEU A 14 -2.63 35.88 11.98
CA LEU A 14 -3.87 35.82 12.75
C LEU A 14 -3.58 34.94 13.96
N ALA A 15 -3.20 35.62 15.04
CA ALA A 15 -3.19 35.07 16.38
C ALA A 15 -4.63 35.00 16.87
N LEU A 16 -5.11 33.80 17.21
CA LEU A 16 -6.33 33.61 17.98
C LEU A 16 -6.01 32.73 19.19
N VAL A 17 -5.93 33.44 20.31
CA VAL A 17 -5.98 32.95 21.68
C VAL A 17 -7.33 32.28 21.91
N GLY A 18 -7.33 31.07 22.48
CA GLY A 18 -8.56 30.35 22.85
C GLY A 18 -8.26 29.31 23.93
N VAL A 19 -8.54 29.70 25.17
CA VAL A 19 -8.27 29.01 26.42
C VAL A 19 -9.19 27.79 26.62
N ALA A 20 -8.57 26.73 27.15
CA ALA A 20 -9.09 25.63 28.00
C ALA A 20 -10.60 25.32 28.04
N ALA A 21 -10.92 24.05 27.74
CA ALA A 21 -12.00 23.33 28.40
C ALA A 21 -11.59 21.86 28.61
N LEU A 22 -10.96 21.59 29.76
CA LEU A 22 -10.97 20.28 30.40
C LEU A 22 -12.35 20.09 31.02
N GLY A 23 -13.13 19.13 30.50
CA GLY A 23 -14.45 18.79 31.01
C GLY A 23 -14.65 17.28 30.98
N LEU A 24 -14.61 16.67 32.16
CA LEU A 24 -14.77 15.25 32.41
C LEU A 24 -16.16 14.74 31.99
N GLY A 25 -16.20 13.55 31.42
CA GLY A 25 -17.43 12.84 31.10
C GLY A 25 -17.26 11.32 31.02
N LEU A 26 -16.55 10.72 31.98
CA LEU A 26 -16.58 9.27 32.19
C LEU A 26 -17.75 8.95 33.12
N ALA A 27 -18.96 8.95 32.57
CA ALA A 27 -20.12 8.37 33.24
C ALA A 27 -19.96 6.84 33.23
N GLY A 28 -19.45 6.31 34.34
CA GLY A 28 -19.63 4.90 34.68
C GLY A 28 -21.09 4.64 35.02
N CYS A 29 -21.73 3.72 34.30
CA CYS A 29 -23.03 3.18 34.66
C CYS A 29 -22.85 1.72 35.05
N SER A 30 -22.75 1.46 36.35
CA SER A 30 -23.13 0.17 36.93
C SER A 30 -24.61 0.24 37.23
N GLY A 31 -25.40 -0.64 36.60
CA GLY A 31 -26.83 -0.77 36.83
C GLY A 31 -27.37 -1.98 36.10
N ASP A 32 -27.49 -3.08 36.83
CA ASP A 32 -28.11 -4.35 36.45
C ASP A 32 -29.52 -4.18 35.83
N ALA A 33 -29.80 -5.05 34.86
CA ALA A 33 -30.96 -5.11 33.96
C ALA A 33 -32.26 -5.59 34.67
N PRO A 34 -33.46 -5.59 34.04
CA PRO A 34 -33.76 -6.52 32.94
C PRO A 34 -34.74 -6.00 31.85
N ASP A 35 -35.04 -6.89 30.91
CA ASP A 35 -36.08 -6.87 29.87
C ASP A 35 -35.66 -6.49 28.44
N GLY A 36 -35.71 -7.52 27.60
CA GLY A 36 -35.07 -7.58 26.30
C GLY A 36 -35.86 -6.99 25.15
N LYS A 37 -35.12 -6.65 24.09
CA LYS A 37 -35.43 -7.09 22.73
C LYS A 37 -34.24 -6.81 21.82
N ALA A 38 -33.94 -7.81 21.00
CA ALA A 38 -32.95 -7.82 19.93
C ALA A 38 -31.53 -7.44 20.36
N SER A 39 -30.75 -8.47 20.70
CA SER A 39 -29.34 -8.49 20.30
C SER A 39 -29.32 -8.36 18.78
N ALA A 40 -29.33 -7.12 18.29
CA ALA A 40 -28.65 -6.84 17.05
C ALA A 40 -27.19 -7.12 17.38
N SER A 41 -26.75 -8.36 17.17
CA SER A 41 -25.37 -8.61 16.81
C SER A 41 -25.08 -7.58 15.75
N ALA A 42 -24.34 -6.53 16.11
CA ALA A 42 -23.53 -5.86 15.15
C ALA A 42 -22.71 -7.02 14.56
N SER A 43 -23.11 -7.48 13.37
CA SER A 43 -22.22 -8.24 12.52
C SER A 43 -21.04 -7.32 12.39
N ALA A 44 -20.02 -7.54 13.22
CA ALA A 44 -18.69 -7.11 12.90
C ALA A 44 -18.48 -7.67 11.50
N SER A 45 -18.56 -6.79 10.50
CA SER A 45 -18.03 -7.10 9.18
C SER A 45 -16.58 -7.39 9.44
N ALA A 46 -16.28 -8.66 9.69
CA ALA A 46 -14.93 -9.16 9.69
C ALA A 46 -14.38 -8.72 8.35
N THR A 47 -13.42 -7.79 8.38
CA THR A 47 -12.65 -7.43 7.20
C THR A 47 -12.11 -8.76 6.69
N GLU A 48 -12.66 -9.24 5.57
CA GLU A 48 -12.30 -10.54 5.01
C GLU A 48 -10.80 -10.46 4.73
N GLN A 49 -10.02 -11.22 5.50
CA GLN A 49 -8.57 -11.19 5.38
C GLN A 49 -8.20 -11.77 4.00
N PRO A 50 -7.07 -11.34 3.38
CA PRO A 50 -6.69 -11.86 2.07
C PRO A 50 -6.72 -13.38 2.09
N ALA A 51 -7.44 -13.96 1.12
CA ALA A 51 -7.60 -15.40 1.02
C ALA A 51 -6.24 -16.09 0.83
N ILE A 52 -5.26 -15.38 0.28
CA ILE A 52 -3.91 -15.87 -0.01
C ILE A 52 -2.89 -14.80 0.35
N THR A 53 -1.91 -15.16 1.18
CA THR A 53 -0.76 -14.31 1.48
C THR A 53 0.50 -15.13 1.35
N GLU A 54 1.27 -14.86 0.32
CA GLU A 54 2.57 -15.48 0.05
C GLU A 54 3.65 -14.40 0.09
N VAL A 55 3.87 -13.90 1.30
CA VAL A 55 4.83 -12.85 1.63
C VAL A 55 5.79 -13.44 2.65
N GLN A 56 7.08 -13.43 2.33
CA GLN A 56 8.12 -13.94 3.23
C GLN A 56 8.72 -12.81 4.05
N THR A 57 8.84 -11.63 3.46
CA THR A 57 9.41 -10.46 4.11
C THR A 57 8.34 -9.40 4.33
N PRO A 58 8.08 -8.98 5.58
CA PRO A 58 7.25 -7.80 5.83
C PRO A 58 7.85 -6.59 5.12
N ALA A 59 7.04 -5.92 4.30
CA ALA A 59 7.50 -4.67 3.70
C ALA A 59 7.69 -3.59 4.76
N GLY A 60 8.69 -2.73 4.53
CA GLY A 60 9.11 -1.68 5.43
C GLY A 60 9.86 -2.20 6.65
N GLY A 61 10.48 -3.39 6.55
CA GLY A 61 11.29 -3.98 7.62
C GLY A 61 12.59 -3.20 7.91
N ASP A 62 13.44 -3.75 8.78
CA ASP A 62 14.58 -3.06 9.41
C ASP A 62 15.80 -2.81 8.50
N GLY A 63 15.63 -2.78 7.18
CA GLY A 63 16.70 -2.57 6.20
C GLY A 63 16.65 -1.21 5.51
N ASP A 64 17.73 -0.89 4.78
CA ASP A 64 17.84 0.31 3.94
C ASP A 64 17.01 0.15 2.65
N TYR A 65 15.70 0.04 2.81
CA TYR A 65 14.75 -0.09 1.71
C TYR A 65 14.24 1.28 1.26
N VAL A 66 14.18 1.47 -0.06
CA VAL A 66 13.56 2.66 -0.65
C VAL A 66 12.31 2.24 -1.41
N GLY A 67 11.20 2.95 -1.19
CA GLY A 67 9.99 2.76 -1.99
C GLY A 67 10.23 3.10 -3.45
N ALA A 68 10.12 2.11 -4.34
CA ALA A 68 10.58 2.19 -5.73
C ALA A 68 9.49 1.83 -6.75
N VAL A 69 8.23 2.14 -6.45
CA VAL A 69 7.10 1.82 -7.34
C VAL A 69 7.23 2.44 -8.74
N LYS A 70 7.97 3.55 -8.88
CA LYS A 70 8.20 4.21 -10.17
C LYS A 70 9.22 3.49 -11.06
N ASP A 71 10.06 2.65 -10.45
CA ASP A 71 11.11 1.90 -11.12
C ASP A 71 10.57 0.62 -11.75
N VAL A 72 9.36 0.20 -11.37
CA VAL A 72 8.74 -1.04 -11.82
C VAL A 72 7.46 -0.76 -12.57
N GLN A 73 7.34 -1.34 -13.76
CA GLN A 73 6.15 -1.25 -14.60
C GLN A 73 5.51 -2.63 -14.74
N VAL A 74 4.19 -2.70 -14.60
CA VAL A 74 3.41 -3.91 -14.92
C VAL A 74 3.02 -3.85 -16.39
N THR A 75 3.49 -4.80 -17.18
CA THR A 75 3.17 -4.92 -18.60
C THR A 75 1.96 -5.81 -18.85
N SER A 76 1.67 -6.75 -17.94
CA SER A 76 0.48 -7.59 -17.98
C SER A 76 0.03 -7.98 -16.58
N CYS A 77 -1.27 -7.96 -16.35
CA CYS A 77 -1.92 -8.55 -15.18
C CYS A 77 -3.24 -9.16 -15.67
N LYS A 78 -3.25 -10.47 -15.89
CA LYS A 78 -4.37 -11.15 -16.53
C LYS A 78 -4.66 -12.47 -15.83
N ARG A 79 -5.93 -12.80 -15.72
CA ARG A 79 -6.35 -14.14 -15.31
C ARG A 79 -6.08 -15.13 -16.42
N ASP A 80 -5.49 -16.27 -16.07
CA ASP A 80 -5.29 -17.45 -16.91
C ASP A 80 -5.78 -18.68 -16.14
N GLY A 81 -6.94 -19.21 -16.54
CA GLY A 81 -7.59 -20.31 -15.83
C GLY A 81 -7.93 -19.97 -14.38
N SER A 82 -7.31 -20.70 -13.45
CA SER A 82 -7.44 -20.58 -11.99
C SER A 82 -6.35 -19.72 -11.35
N SER A 83 -5.59 -18.98 -12.15
CA SER A 83 -4.45 -18.20 -11.68
C SER A 83 -4.42 -16.83 -12.35
N TRP A 84 -3.62 -15.92 -11.82
CA TRP A 84 -3.33 -14.63 -12.41
C TRP A 84 -1.86 -14.57 -12.81
N SER A 85 -1.60 -14.37 -14.10
CA SER A 85 -0.26 -14.13 -14.63
C SER A 85 0.03 -12.64 -14.61
N VAL A 86 1.11 -12.27 -13.92
CA VAL A 86 1.57 -10.90 -13.77
C VAL A 86 2.98 -10.80 -14.32
N LYS A 87 3.21 -9.82 -15.19
CA LYS A 87 4.49 -9.56 -15.85
C LYS A 87 4.84 -8.10 -15.75
N GLY A 88 6.12 -7.81 -15.69
CA GLY A 88 6.61 -6.45 -15.66
C GLY A 88 8.09 -6.35 -15.95
N THR A 89 8.59 -5.13 -15.80
CA THR A 89 10.00 -4.79 -15.97
C THR A 89 10.40 -3.90 -14.80
N ALA A 90 11.56 -4.17 -14.21
CA ALA A 90 12.22 -3.30 -13.23
C ALA A 90 13.36 -2.55 -13.92
N GLU A 91 13.39 -1.23 -13.80
CA GLU A 91 14.43 -0.35 -14.33
C GLU A 91 15.25 0.20 -13.17
N ASN A 92 16.57 0.09 -13.25
CA ASN A 92 17.48 0.61 -12.25
C ASN A 92 18.01 1.99 -12.64
N PRO A 93 17.49 3.08 -12.05
CA PRO A 93 17.99 4.42 -12.36
C PRO A 93 19.31 4.75 -11.64
N GLU A 94 19.81 3.90 -10.75
CA GLU A 94 21.01 4.15 -9.97
C GLU A 94 22.29 3.85 -10.76
N ASP A 95 23.42 4.33 -10.24
CA ASP A 95 24.76 4.11 -10.81
C ASP A 95 25.43 2.82 -10.32
N SER A 96 24.75 2.05 -9.47
CA SER A 96 25.17 0.75 -8.95
C SER A 96 24.07 -0.29 -9.14
N ALA A 97 24.43 -1.58 -9.14
CA ALA A 97 23.44 -2.66 -9.21
C ALA A 97 22.46 -2.59 -8.04
N GLN A 98 21.18 -2.86 -8.31
CA GLN A 98 20.10 -2.84 -7.33
C GLN A 98 19.25 -4.09 -7.46
N SER A 99 18.68 -4.53 -6.35
CA SER A 99 17.67 -5.58 -6.29
C SER A 99 16.33 -4.97 -5.92
N TYR A 100 15.25 -5.59 -6.38
CA TYR A 100 13.89 -5.14 -6.13
C TYR A 100 13.07 -6.25 -5.49
N ARG A 101 12.24 -5.88 -4.53
CA ARG A 101 11.17 -6.73 -4.01
C ARG A 101 9.83 -6.14 -4.41
N VAL A 102 9.07 -6.92 -5.18
CA VAL A 102 7.77 -6.54 -5.71
C VAL A 102 6.69 -7.33 -4.98
N TYR A 103 5.82 -6.62 -4.28
CA TYR A 103 4.61 -7.15 -3.69
C TYR A 103 3.44 -6.90 -4.63
N VAL A 104 2.94 -7.95 -5.25
CA VAL A 104 1.78 -7.91 -6.13
C VAL A 104 0.54 -8.22 -5.33
N SER A 105 -0.35 -7.24 -5.18
CA SER A 105 -1.66 -7.41 -4.53
C SER A 105 -2.75 -7.49 -5.59
N LEU A 106 -3.62 -8.51 -5.50
CA LEU A 106 -4.84 -8.60 -6.31
C LEU A 106 -6.00 -8.04 -5.50
N LEU A 107 -6.57 -6.93 -5.95
CA LEU A 107 -7.65 -6.22 -5.26
C LEU A 107 -8.98 -6.43 -5.98
N LYS A 108 -10.04 -6.58 -5.19
CA LYS A 108 -11.43 -6.43 -5.62
C LYS A 108 -11.89 -5.02 -5.33
N GLY A 109 -12.26 -4.28 -6.38
CA GLY A 109 -12.54 -2.85 -6.21
C GLY A 109 -11.30 -2.09 -5.73
N ALA A 110 -11.50 -1.08 -4.88
CA ALA A 110 -10.44 -0.13 -4.53
C ALA A 110 -9.53 -0.57 -3.36
N SER A 111 -9.97 -1.51 -2.50
CA SER A 111 -9.26 -1.76 -1.22
C SER A 111 -9.37 -3.18 -0.67
N ASP A 112 -10.16 -4.07 -1.28
CA ASP A 112 -10.31 -5.44 -0.78
C ASP A 112 -9.22 -6.33 -1.39
N THR A 113 -8.12 -6.50 -0.67
CA THR A 113 -7.00 -7.34 -1.10
C THR A 113 -7.38 -8.81 -0.96
N ARG A 114 -7.47 -9.52 -2.09
CA ARG A 114 -7.84 -10.94 -2.15
C ARG A 114 -6.62 -11.86 -2.12
N ALA A 115 -5.51 -11.42 -2.70
CA ALA A 115 -4.25 -12.14 -2.69
C ALA A 115 -3.06 -11.19 -2.67
N VAL A 116 -1.96 -11.61 -2.02
CA VAL A 116 -0.66 -10.92 -2.10
C VAL A 116 0.45 -11.93 -2.36
N LYS A 117 1.33 -11.62 -3.30
CA LYS A 117 2.52 -12.41 -3.63
C LYS A 117 3.77 -11.53 -3.65
N GLU A 118 4.84 -12.01 -3.04
CA GLU A 118 6.18 -11.44 -3.10
C GLU A 118 6.99 -12.03 -4.27
N VAL A 119 7.72 -11.18 -4.98
CA VAL A 119 8.62 -11.52 -6.08
C VAL A 119 9.91 -10.71 -5.93
N ASP A 120 11.04 -11.38 -5.89
CA ASP A 120 12.35 -10.72 -5.88
C ASP A 120 12.93 -10.67 -7.31
N VAL A 121 13.47 -9.51 -7.68
CA VAL A 121 14.17 -9.24 -8.93
C VAL A 121 15.61 -8.87 -8.58
N ASP A 122 16.47 -9.87 -8.56
CA ASP A 122 17.84 -9.69 -8.09
C ASP A 122 18.76 -9.09 -9.15
N GLY A 123 19.66 -8.20 -8.72
CA GLY A 123 20.84 -7.81 -9.50
C GLY A 123 20.49 -7.18 -10.85
N VAL A 124 19.68 -6.11 -10.85
CA VAL A 124 19.51 -5.25 -12.00
C VAL A 124 20.71 -4.33 -12.09
N ASP A 125 21.52 -4.49 -13.13
CA ASP A 125 22.71 -3.66 -13.36
C ASP A 125 22.39 -2.16 -13.37
N ALA A 126 23.40 -1.33 -13.11
CA ALA A 126 23.26 0.12 -13.17
C ALA A 126 22.71 0.59 -14.53
N LYS A 127 21.70 1.47 -14.53
CA LYS A 127 21.02 1.99 -15.73
C LYS A 127 20.39 0.93 -16.63
N ALA A 128 20.23 -0.30 -16.14
CA ALA A 128 19.67 -1.40 -16.91
C ALA A 128 18.21 -1.66 -16.53
N SER A 129 17.59 -2.58 -17.27
CA SER A 129 16.27 -3.10 -16.95
C SER A 129 16.27 -4.61 -16.93
N LYS A 130 15.39 -5.20 -16.14
CA LYS A 130 15.20 -6.65 -16.03
C LYS A 130 13.72 -6.99 -16.01
N ASP A 131 13.32 -7.91 -16.87
CA ASP A 131 11.96 -8.44 -16.88
C ASP A 131 11.74 -9.39 -15.71
N TRP A 132 10.49 -9.41 -15.23
CA TRP A 132 10.04 -10.31 -14.18
C TRP A 132 8.61 -10.78 -14.46
N ASP A 133 8.29 -11.96 -13.93
CA ASP A 133 6.94 -12.50 -13.96
C ASP A 133 6.63 -13.31 -12.71
N THR A 134 5.34 -13.47 -12.44
CA THR A 134 4.83 -14.33 -11.38
C THR A 134 3.43 -14.83 -11.70
N THR A 135 3.03 -15.85 -10.97
CA THR A 135 1.68 -16.40 -10.99
C THR A 135 1.10 -16.40 -9.58
N ILE A 136 -0.15 -15.97 -9.46
CA ILE A 136 -0.89 -15.95 -8.19
C ILE A 136 -2.11 -16.85 -8.35
N ASP A 137 -2.18 -17.93 -7.59
CA ASP A 137 -3.23 -18.94 -7.73
C ASP A 137 -4.53 -18.50 -7.07
N THR A 138 -5.43 -17.89 -7.82
CA THR A 138 -6.80 -17.63 -7.36
C THR A 138 -7.77 -17.72 -8.53
N SER A 139 -8.88 -18.43 -8.29
CA SER A 139 -9.96 -18.58 -9.27
C SER A 139 -10.87 -17.35 -9.35
N GLU A 140 -10.69 -16.37 -8.45
CA GLU A 140 -11.51 -15.17 -8.39
C GLU A 140 -11.27 -14.27 -9.62
N SER A 141 -12.37 -13.83 -10.25
CA SER A 141 -12.38 -12.89 -11.40
C SER A 141 -12.57 -11.45 -10.97
N GLY A 142 -12.25 -10.51 -11.88
CA GLY A 142 -12.57 -9.09 -11.69
C GLY A 142 -11.64 -8.38 -10.72
N LEU A 143 -10.43 -8.90 -10.56
CA LEU A 143 -9.40 -8.32 -9.70
C LEU A 143 -8.51 -7.36 -10.50
N SER A 144 -7.84 -6.45 -9.79
CA SER A 144 -6.81 -5.57 -10.34
C SER A 144 -5.49 -5.74 -9.59
N CYS A 145 -4.38 -5.74 -10.31
CA CYS A 145 -3.05 -5.72 -9.69
C CYS A 145 -2.70 -4.33 -9.16
N VAL A 146 -2.24 -4.27 -7.92
CA VAL A 146 -1.60 -3.10 -7.31
C VAL A 146 -0.24 -3.51 -6.77
N LEU A 147 0.78 -2.70 -7.06
CA LEU A 147 2.14 -2.97 -6.62
C LEU A 147 2.51 -2.15 -5.39
N ARG A 148 3.29 -2.78 -4.52
CA ARG A 148 4.24 -2.11 -3.64
C ARG A 148 5.62 -2.63 -3.98
N VAL A 149 6.61 -1.74 -4.04
CA VAL A 149 7.96 -2.09 -4.48
C VAL A 149 8.99 -1.48 -3.55
N GLU A 150 9.97 -2.29 -3.18
CA GLU A 150 11.14 -1.90 -2.43
C GLU A 150 12.38 -2.12 -3.28
N ARG A 151 13.33 -1.19 -3.21
CA ARG A 151 14.65 -1.30 -3.84
C ARG A 151 15.72 -1.29 -2.75
N PHE A 152 16.74 -2.11 -2.94
CA PHE A 152 17.89 -2.24 -2.05
C PHE A 152 19.16 -2.54 -2.85
N ALA A 153 20.32 -2.29 -2.26
CA ALA A 153 21.59 -2.65 -2.88
C ALA A 153 21.67 -4.16 -3.12
N ALA A 154 22.12 -4.55 -4.31
CA ALA A 154 22.33 -5.94 -4.70
C ALA A 154 23.59 -6.55 -4.06
#